data_AF-A0AAP5QSZ9-F1
#
_entry.id   AF-A0AAP5QSZ9-F1
#
_cell.length_a   1.000
_cell.length_b   1.000
_cell.length_c   1.000
_cell.angle_alpha   90.00
_cell.angle_beta   90.00
_cell.angle_gamma   90.00
#
_symmetry.space_group_name_H-M   'P 1'
#
loop_
_entity.id
_entity.type
_entity.pdbx_description
1 polymer ?
#
loop_
_entity_poly.entity_id
_entity_poly.type
_entity_poly.pdbx_seq_one_letter_code
_entity_poly.pdbx_strand_id
1 'polypeptide(L)' 'MKMRDVLSADTKQQFKKVLSPSTKAHEPLTRRDWEEIMGTKRDTYKRTGGRIRRKQ' A
#
# COMPACT_ATOMS: atom_id res chain seq x y z
N MET A 1 20.61 -10.82 -3.95
CA MET A 1 20.63 -9.35 -3.74
C MET A 1 19.26 -8.90 -3.27
N LYS A 2 19.14 -8.13 -2.17
CA LYS A 2 17.85 -7.53 -1.79
C LYS A 2 17.71 -6.20 -2.56
N MET A 3 16.49 -5.81 -2.94
CA MET A 3 16.23 -4.57 -3.70
C MET A 3 16.78 -3.31 -3.01
N ARG A 4 16.93 -3.36 -1.67
CA ARG A 4 17.53 -2.29 -0.86
C ARG A 4 19.01 -2.06 -1.17
N ASP A 5 19.72 -3.09 -1.62
CA ASP A 5 21.15 -3.05 -1.90
C ASP A 5 21.44 -2.51 -3.30
N VAL A 6 20.46 -2.60 -4.22
CA VAL A 6 20.54 -2.15 -5.61
C VAL A 6 20.38 -0.63 -5.75
N LEU A 7 19.86 0.05 -4.73
CA LEU A 7 19.62 1.49 -4.76
C LEU A 7 20.92 2.29 -4.53
N SER A 8 21.15 3.29 -5.39
CA SER A 8 22.25 4.25 -5.27
C SER A 8 22.24 4.98 -3.93
N ALA A 9 23.42 5.39 -3.45
CA ALA A 9 23.61 6.05 -2.16
C ALA A 9 22.72 7.30 -2.00
N ASP A 10 22.53 8.06 -3.08
CA ASP A 10 21.71 9.28 -3.10
C ASP A 10 20.22 8.96 -2.89
N THR A 11 19.72 7.90 -3.53
CA THR A 11 18.34 7.47 -3.37
C THR A 11 18.09 6.99 -1.93
N LYS A 12 19.05 6.30 -1.33
CA LYS A 12 19.00 5.90 0.09
C LYS A 12 18.96 7.11 1.02
N GLN A 13 19.71 8.17 0.72
CA GLN A 13 19.72 9.40 1.51
C GLN A 13 18.41 10.19 1.38
N GLN A 14 17.82 10.22 0.18
CA GLN A 14 16.50 10.82 -0.04
C GLN A 14 15.40 10.06 0.72
N PHE A 15 15.38 8.72 0.68
CA PHE A 15 14.42 7.95 1.47
C PHE A 15 14.58 8.17 2.96
N LYS A 16 15.81 8.25 3.48
CA LYS A 16 16.06 8.57 4.90
C LYS A 16 15.54 9.95 5.31
N LYS A 17 15.58 10.94 4.42
CA LYS A 17 15.01 12.28 4.67
C LYS A 17 13.47 12.28 4.66
N VAL A 18 12.85 11.46 3.80
CA VAL A 18 11.38 11.30 3.72
C VAL A 18 10.84 10.43 4.84
N LEU A 19 11.63 9.47 5.33
CA LEU A 19 11.40 8.67 6.55
C LEU A 19 11.56 9.48 7.85
N SER A 20 11.27 10.79 7.80
CA SER A 20 11.07 11.59 9.01
C SER A 20 10.08 10.83 9.91
N PRO A 21 10.32 10.72 11.23
CA PRO A 21 9.49 9.93 12.10
C PRO A 21 8.17 10.69 12.24
N SER A 22 7.23 10.43 11.34
CA SER A 22 5.83 10.73 11.58
C SER A 22 5.44 9.88 12.77
N THR A 23 5.59 10.45 13.97
CA THR A 23 5.17 9.92 15.27
C THR A 23 3.65 9.86 15.40
N LYS A 24 2.92 10.03 14.30
CA LYS A 24 1.57 9.50 14.19
C LYS A 24 1.73 8.04 13.86
N ALA A 25 1.75 7.20 14.89
CA ALA A 25 1.38 5.81 14.76
C ALA A 25 0.05 5.79 14.00
N HIS A 26 0.13 5.66 12.68
CA HIS A 26 -1.05 5.44 11.86
C HIS A 26 -1.62 4.15 12.41
N GLU A 27 -2.83 4.23 12.96
CA GLU A 27 -3.58 3.03 13.31
C GLU A 27 -3.48 2.06 12.13
N PRO A 28 -3.19 0.78 12.40
CA PRO A 28 -3.06 -0.19 11.34
C PRO A 28 -4.38 -0.21 10.57
N LEU A 29 -4.34 0.29 9.33
CA LEU A 29 -5.47 0.32 8.42
C LEU A 29 -6.07 -1.08 8.35
N THR A 30 -7.35 -1.18 8.69
CA THR A 30 -8.07 -2.44 8.65
C THR A 30 -8.22 -2.89 7.21
N ARG A 31 -8.51 -4.19 6.99
CA ARG A 31 -8.77 -4.69 5.64
C ARG A 31 -9.89 -3.90 4.95
N ARG A 32 -10.89 -3.43 5.71
CA ARG A 32 -12.01 -2.64 5.18
C ARG A 32 -11.53 -1.29 4.66
N ASP A 33 -10.63 -0.63 5.37
CA ASP A 33 -10.06 0.66 4.95
C ASP A 33 -9.25 0.49 3.66
N TRP A 34 -8.49 -0.60 3.54
CA TRP A 34 -7.83 -0.95 2.30
C TRP A 34 -8.80 -1.26 1.16
N GLU A 35 -9.88 -1.99 1.45
CA GLU A 35 -10.92 -2.28 0.47
C GLU A 35 -11.62 -0.99 -0.01
N GLU A 36 -11.76 0.01 0.87
CA GLU A 36 -12.30 1.33 0.56
C GLU A 36 -11.33 2.17 -0.27
N ILE A 37 -10.09 2.34 0.18
CA ILE A 37 -9.04 3.09 -0.53
C ILE A 37 -8.81 2.52 -1.93
N MET A 38 -8.79 1.20 -2.07
CA MET A 38 -8.57 0.53 -3.35
C MET A 38 -9.83 0.47 -4.22
N GLY A 39 -11.00 0.88 -3.72
CA GLY A 39 -12.27 0.78 -4.45
C GLY A 39 -12.72 -0.67 -4.69
N THR A 40 -12.37 -1.58 -3.79
CA THR A 40 -12.57 -3.03 -3.91
C THR A 40 -13.50 -3.61 -2.85
N LYS A 41 -14.33 -2.76 -2.22
CA LYS A 41 -15.34 -3.16 -1.20
C LYS A 41 -16.02 -4.46 -1.61
N ARG A 42 -15.90 -5.49 -0.78
CA ARG A 42 -16.48 -6.82 -1.03
C ARG A 42 -17.98 -6.80 -1.26
N ASP A 43 -18.68 -5.82 -0.70
CA ASP A 43 -20.13 -5.67 -0.86
C ASP A 43 -20.49 -5.27 -2.30
N THR A 44 -19.65 -4.46 -2.94
CA THR A 44 -19.87 -3.93 -4.29
C THR A 44 -19.14 -4.74 -5.36
N TYR A 45 -17.98 -5.31 -5.03
CA TYR A 45 -17.07 -5.94 -5.97
C TYR A 45 -16.73 -7.39 -5.61
N LYS A 46 -16.56 -8.23 -6.63
CA LYS A 46 -16.09 -9.62 -6.54
C LYS A 46 -14.85 -9.82 -7.39
N ARG A 47 -13.96 -10.73 -6.97
CA ARG A 47 -12.84 -11.19 -7.82
C ARG A 47 -13.31 -12.34 -8.70
N THR A 48 -13.01 -12.26 -10.00
CA THR A 48 -13.32 -13.31 -10.97
C THR A 48 -12.12 -13.46 -11.92
N GLY A 49 -11.44 -14.60 -11.85
CA GLY A 49 -10.23 -14.85 -12.65
C GLY A 49 -9.11 -13.83 -12.41
N GLY A 50 -8.91 -13.40 -11.15
CA GLY A 50 -7.91 -12.39 -10.78
C GLY A 50 -8.30 -10.93 -11.04
N ARG A 51 -9.37 -10.68 -11.81
CA ARG A 51 -9.89 -9.32 -12.08
C ARG A 51 -10.97 -8.94 -11.06
N ILE A 52 -11.05 -7.67 -10.72
CA ILE A 52 -12.08 -7.11 -9.84
C ILE A 52 -13.26 -6.68 -10.71
N ARG A 53 -14.45 -7.20 -10.43
CA ARG A 53 -15.69 -6.93 -11.16
C ARG A 53 -16.79 -6.52 -10.20
N ARG A 54 -17.71 -5.67 -10.63
CA ARG A 54 -18.88 -5.34 -9.83
C ARG A 54 -19.79 -6.57 -9.69
N LYS A 55 -20.39 -6.76 -8.51
CA LYS A 55 -21.50 -7.69 -8.34
C LYS A 55 -22.70 -7.10 -9.09
N GLN A 56 -23.22 -7.85 -10.07
CA GLN A 56 -24.57 -7.63 -10.58
C GLN A 56 -25.54 -8.32 -9.64
#